data_AF-A0A1Y3NNQ0-F1
#
_entry.id   AF-A0A1Y3NNQ0-F1
#
_cell.length_a   1.000
_cell.length_b   1.000
_cell.length_c   1.000
_cell.angle_alpha   90.00
_cell.angle_beta   90.00
_cell.angle_gamma   90.00
#
_symmetry.space_group_name_H-M   'P 1'
#
loop_
_entity.id
_entity.type
_entity.pdbx_description
1 polymer ?
#
loop_
_entity_poly.entity_id
_entity_poly.type
_entity_poly.pdbx_seq_one_letter_code
_entity_poly.pdbx_strand_id
1 'polypeptide(L)'
;MAVQFDGGVVVGADSRTTTGSYIANRVTDKLTQVHDHIFCCRSGSAADTQAIADIVHYHLQLLAAQEGEEPTVQKAANLFQQLVYQNKDALSAGIIVGGYDKYNGGSVYSVPLGGSLHKQPFCIGGSGSTYIYGFCDAEYKENMTKEECVNFVKRCKKNE
;
A
#
# COMPACT_ATOMS: atom_id res chain seq x y z
N MET A 1 1.89 4.09 -3.81
CA MET A 1 1.09 5.16 -3.20
C MET A 1 -0.38 4.78 -3.19
N ALA A 2 -1.15 5.32 -2.25
CA ALA A 2 -2.60 5.15 -2.19
C ALA A 2 -3.27 6.45 -1.71
N VAL A 3 -4.47 6.73 -2.20
CA VAL A 3 -5.21 7.99 -1.95
C VAL A 3 -6.68 7.68 -1.75
N GLN A 4 -7.24 8.13 -0.64
CA GLN A 4 -8.64 7.99 -0.30
C GLN A 4 -9.50 8.99 -1.09
N PHE A 5 -10.69 8.58 -1.50
CA PHE A 5 -11.73 9.47 -2.05
C PHE A 5 -13.12 9.01 -1.57
N ASP A 6 -14.14 9.84 -1.81
CA ASP A 6 -15.52 9.46 -1.49
C ASP A 6 -15.97 8.26 -2.34
N GLY A 7 -16.16 7.11 -1.69
CA GLY A 7 -16.48 5.84 -2.33
C GLY A 7 -15.31 4.87 -2.53
N GLY A 8 -14.08 5.19 -2.09
CA GLY A 8 -13.00 4.20 -2.12
C GLY A 8 -11.57 4.72 -2.02
N VAL A 9 -10.65 3.99 -2.65
CA VAL A 9 -9.22 4.29 -2.68
C VAL A 9 -8.68 4.09 -4.09
N VAL A 10 -7.79 4.97 -4.54
CA VAL A 10 -6.97 4.77 -5.73
C VAL A 10 -5.57 4.37 -5.28
N VAL A 11 -5.08 3.24 -5.80
CA VAL A 11 -3.70 2.77 -5.58
C VAL A 11 -2.87 2.89 -6.86
N GLY A 12 -1.58 3.16 -6.72
CA GLY A 12 -0.66 3.24 -7.85
C GLY A 12 0.78 2.96 -7.42
N ALA A 13 1.51 2.22 -8.24
CA ALA A 13 2.93 1.94 -8.05
C ALA A 13 3.68 2.03 -9.38
N ASP A 14 4.95 2.41 -9.35
CA ASP A 14 5.84 2.26 -10.50
C ASP A 14 6.13 0.77 -10.80
N SER A 15 6.76 0.50 -11.93
CA SER A 15 7.00 -0.87 -12.40
C SER A 15 8.49 -1.26 -12.42
N ARG A 16 9.37 -0.42 -11.88
CA ARG A 16 10.83 -0.61 -12.00
C ARG A 16 11.40 -1.29 -10.76
N THR A 17 12.16 -2.37 -10.95
CA THR A 17 12.93 -3.01 -9.88
C THR A 17 14.41 -2.94 -10.22
N THR A 18 15.24 -2.64 -9.22
CA THR A 18 16.68 -2.51 -9.37
C THR A 18 17.43 -3.49 -8.47
N THR A 19 18.66 -3.81 -8.86
CA THR A 19 19.65 -4.51 -8.04
C THR A 19 20.88 -3.61 -7.98
N GLY A 20 21.00 -2.85 -6.89
CA GLY A 20 21.94 -1.72 -6.85
C GLY A 20 21.59 -0.68 -7.92
N SER A 21 22.56 -0.33 -8.76
CA SER A 21 22.39 0.61 -9.88
C SER A 21 21.80 -0.02 -11.14
N TYR A 22 21.72 -1.36 -11.22
CA TYR A 22 21.23 -2.06 -12.40
C TYR A 22 19.69 -2.17 -12.38
N ILE A 23 19.04 -1.86 -13.50
CA ILE A 23 17.60 -2.07 -13.67
C ILE A 23 17.36 -3.53 -14.02
N ALA A 24 16.96 -4.32 -13.03
CA ALA A 24 16.68 -5.74 -13.17
C ALA A 24 15.35 -6.01 -13.91
N ASN A 25 14.33 -5.18 -13.68
CA ASN A 25 13.05 -5.29 -14.34
C ASN A 25 12.38 -3.90 -14.52
N ARG A 26 11.65 -3.71 -15.62
CA ARG A 26 10.90 -2.48 -15.94
C ARG A 26 9.39 -2.64 -15.86
N VAL A 27 8.89 -3.87 -15.66
CA VAL A 27 7.47 -4.23 -15.71
C VAL A 27 7.04 -5.07 -14.50
N THR A 28 7.68 -4.89 -13.35
CA THR A 28 7.28 -5.56 -12.11
C THR A 28 5.94 -5.04 -11.62
N ASP A 29 5.02 -5.95 -11.25
CA ASP A 29 3.82 -5.58 -10.53
C ASP A 29 4.11 -5.45 -9.02
N LYS A 30 4.05 -4.22 -8.52
CA LYS A 30 4.25 -3.89 -7.11
C LYS A 30 2.95 -3.75 -6.34
N LEU A 31 1.81 -3.90 -7.02
CA LEU A 31 0.51 -3.98 -6.39
C LEU A 31 0.18 -5.46 -6.16
N THR A 32 -0.32 -5.78 -4.99
CA THR A 32 -0.73 -7.15 -4.67
C THR A 32 -2.12 -7.10 -4.07
N GLN A 33 -3.04 -7.80 -4.71
CA GLN A 33 -4.37 -8.03 -4.16
C GLN A 33 -4.25 -9.01 -2.99
N VAL A 34 -4.65 -8.59 -1.79
CA VAL A 34 -4.61 -9.46 -0.60
C VAL A 34 -6.00 -9.92 -0.18
N HIS A 35 -7.05 -9.21 -0.62
CA HIS A 35 -8.44 -9.64 -0.56
C HIS A 35 -9.24 -8.93 -1.66
N ASP A 36 -10.49 -9.32 -1.91
CA ASP A 36 -11.35 -8.80 -2.98
C ASP A 36 -11.38 -7.26 -3.08
N HIS A 37 -11.39 -6.57 -1.93
CA HIS A 37 -11.45 -5.11 -1.85
C HIS A 37 -10.21 -4.49 -1.19
N ILE A 38 -9.12 -5.24 -1.04
CA ILE A 38 -7.90 -4.79 -0.34
C ILE A 38 -6.66 -5.09 -1.17
N PHE A 39 -5.89 -4.05 -1.43
CA PHE A 39 -4.61 -4.10 -2.14
C PHE A 39 -3.50 -3.58 -1.25
N CYS A 40 -2.28 -4.06 -1.47
CA CYS A 40 -1.08 -3.47 -0.91
C CYS A 40 -0.08 -3.03 -1.99
N CYS A 41 0.63 -1.93 -1.72
CA CYS A 41 1.81 -1.53 -2.47
C CYS A 41 3.06 -1.99 -1.72
N ARG A 42 4.01 -2.58 -2.44
CA ARG A 42 5.22 -3.17 -1.84
C ARG A 42 6.46 -2.33 -2.13
N SER A 43 7.28 -2.10 -1.09
CA SER A 43 8.57 -1.42 -1.18
C SER A 43 9.59 -2.04 -0.22
N GLY A 44 10.87 -2.05 -0.60
CA GLY A 44 11.93 -2.76 0.12
C GLY A 44 12.40 -3.99 -0.64
N SER A 45 12.78 -5.05 0.09
CA SER A 45 13.14 -6.34 -0.50
C SER A 45 11.93 -6.94 -1.22
N ALA A 46 12.11 -7.26 -2.50
CA ALA A 46 11.05 -7.85 -3.30
C ALA A 46 10.62 -9.22 -2.76
N ALA A 47 11.56 -10.01 -2.24
CA ALA A 47 11.30 -11.32 -1.66
C ALA A 47 10.51 -11.18 -0.34
N ASP A 48 10.99 -10.33 0.58
CA ASP A 48 10.40 -10.16 1.90
C ASP A 48 8.96 -9.65 1.79
N THR A 49 8.75 -8.62 0.97
CA THR A 49 7.42 -8.02 0.79
C THR A 49 6.45 -8.93 0.06
N GLN A 50 6.92 -9.77 -0.88
CA GLN A 50 6.08 -10.79 -1.50
C GLN A 50 5.65 -11.84 -0.47
N ALA A 51 6.60 -12.38 0.29
CA ALA A 51 6.32 -13.40 1.30
C ALA A 51 5.33 -12.89 2.36
N ILE A 52 5.52 -11.66 2.85
CA ILE A 52 4.58 -11.05 3.80
C ILE A 52 3.20 -10.88 3.16
N ALA A 53 3.10 -10.41 1.92
CA ALA A 53 1.82 -10.24 1.24
C ALA A 53 1.08 -11.58 1.05
N ASP A 54 1.78 -12.65 0.70
CA ASP A 54 1.21 -13.99 0.54
C ASP A 54 0.70 -14.55 1.88
N ILE A 55 1.46 -14.34 2.97
CA ILE A 55 1.05 -14.72 4.32
C ILE A 55 -0.20 -13.95 4.74
N VAL A 56 -0.23 -12.63 4.54
CA VAL A 56 -1.41 -11.80 4.87
C VAL A 56 -2.61 -12.21 4.04
N HIS A 57 -2.44 -12.47 2.74
CA HIS A 57 -3.50 -12.97 1.87
C HIS A 57 -4.13 -14.24 2.44
N TYR A 58 -3.31 -15.24 2.79
CA TYR A 58 -3.77 -16.47 3.41
C TYR A 58 -4.55 -16.22 4.72
N HIS A 59 -4.01 -15.39 5.61
CA HIS A 59 -4.69 -15.06 6.86
C HIS A 59 -6.02 -14.34 6.67
N LEU A 60 -6.12 -13.45 5.68
CA LEU A 60 -7.37 -12.76 5.37
C LEU A 60 -8.44 -13.72 4.83
N GLN A 61 -8.06 -14.67 3.97
CA GLN A 61 -8.98 -15.70 3.49
C GLN A 61 -9.49 -16.59 4.63
N LEU A 62 -8.58 -17.01 5.52
CA LEU A 62 -8.96 -17.79 6.70
C LEU A 62 -9.89 -17.00 7.62
N LEU A 63 -9.58 -15.73 7.87
CA LEU A 63 -10.39 -14.86 8.73
C LEU A 63 -11.79 -14.67 8.17
N ALA A 64 -11.89 -14.42 6.85
CA ALA A 64 -13.17 -14.26 6.17
C ALA A 64 -14.03 -15.53 6.27
N ALA A 65 -13.41 -16.71 6.08
CA ALA A 65 -14.09 -17.99 6.19
C ALA A 65 -14.56 -18.28 7.63
N GLN A 66 -13.79 -17.88 8.64
CA GLN A 66 -14.13 -18.09 10.06
C GLN A 66 -15.24 -17.15 10.54
N GLU A 67 -15.18 -15.88 10.14
CA GLU A 67 -16.15 -14.86 10.55
C GLU A 67 -17.41 -14.87 9.68
N GLY A 68 -17.35 -15.47 8.49
CA GLY A 68 -18.43 -15.43 7.51
C GLY A 68 -18.62 -14.04 6.89
N GLU A 69 -17.59 -13.20 6.91
CA GLU A 69 -17.65 -11.81 6.50
C GLU A 69 -16.33 -11.32 5.90
N GLU A 70 -16.38 -10.38 4.96
CA GLU A 70 -15.20 -9.75 4.41
C GLU A 70 -14.38 -8.99 5.49
N PRO A 71 -13.05 -9.11 5.46
CA PRO A 71 -12.20 -8.45 6.45
C PRO A 71 -12.14 -6.94 6.21
N THR A 72 -12.00 -6.18 7.30
CA THR A 72 -11.80 -4.72 7.19
C THR A 72 -10.38 -4.39 6.72
N VAL A 73 -10.21 -3.21 6.13
CA VAL A 73 -8.88 -2.71 5.72
C VAL A 73 -7.95 -2.59 6.94
N GLN A 74 -8.51 -2.22 8.09
CA GLN A 74 -7.77 -2.14 9.34
C GLN A 74 -7.24 -3.51 9.80
N LYS A 75 -8.04 -4.58 9.70
CA LYS A 75 -7.58 -5.95 10.04
C LYS A 75 -6.40 -6.37 9.16
N ALA A 76 -6.49 -6.10 7.86
CA ALA A 76 -5.38 -6.35 6.93
C ALA A 76 -4.13 -5.55 7.31
N ALA A 77 -4.28 -4.25 7.60
CA ALA A 77 -3.17 -3.39 7.98
C ALA A 77 -2.49 -3.81 9.30
N ASN A 78 -3.27 -4.29 10.28
CA ASN A 78 -2.74 -4.83 11.53
C ASN A 78 -1.93 -6.12 11.31
N LEU A 79 -2.37 -7.02 10.42
CA LEU A 79 -1.59 -8.22 10.08
C LEU A 79 -0.25 -7.86 9.46
N PHE A 80 -0.23 -6.92 8.50
CA PHE A 80 1.01 -6.39 7.95
C PHE A 80 1.90 -5.77 9.03
N GLN A 81 1.33 -4.91 9.88
CA GLN A 81 2.04 -4.27 10.98
C GLN A 81 2.72 -5.31 11.88
N GLN A 82 1.99 -6.34 12.30
CA GLN A 82 2.51 -7.37 13.18
C GLN A 82 3.68 -8.12 12.55
N LEU A 83 3.54 -8.56 11.30
CA LEU A 83 4.59 -9.29 10.58
C LEU A 83 5.84 -8.44 10.34
N VAL A 84 5.65 -7.18 9.93
CA VAL A 84 6.77 -6.25 9.71
C VAL A 84 7.47 -5.93 11.03
N TYR A 85 6.72 -5.59 12.09
CA TYR A 85 7.30 -5.22 13.39
C TYR A 85 8.07 -6.38 14.05
N GLN A 86 7.51 -7.59 14.02
CA GLN A 86 8.16 -8.78 14.60
C GLN A 86 9.47 -9.15 13.88
N ASN A 87 9.60 -8.77 12.61
CA ASN A 87 10.74 -9.12 11.78
C ASN A 87 11.54 -7.91 11.31
N LYS A 88 11.37 -6.74 11.94
CA LYS A 88 11.95 -5.45 11.49
C LYS A 88 13.48 -5.44 11.38
N ASP A 89 14.15 -6.30 12.16
CA ASP A 89 15.60 -6.43 12.16
C ASP A 89 16.12 -7.46 11.13
N ALA A 90 15.22 -8.27 10.56
CA ALA A 90 15.53 -9.35 9.62
C ALA A 90 15.00 -9.11 8.20
N LEU A 91 13.91 -8.34 8.06
CA LEU A 91 13.22 -8.09 6.79
C LEU A 91 13.21 -6.60 6.45
N SER A 92 13.26 -6.30 5.15
CA SER A 92 13.08 -4.95 4.61
C SER A 92 11.73 -4.84 3.90
N ALA A 93 10.71 -4.40 4.64
CA ALA A 93 9.34 -4.30 4.12
C ALA A 93 8.67 -2.98 4.51
N GLY A 94 8.39 -2.15 3.50
CA GLY A 94 7.48 -1.02 3.58
C GLY A 94 6.21 -1.30 2.79
N ILE A 95 5.06 -1.27 3.47
CA ILE A 95 3.77 -1.64 2.89
C ILE A 95 2.81 -0.45 3.00
N ILE A 96 2.11 -0.15 1.91
CA ILE A 96 0.93 0.71 1.95
C ILE A 96 -0.28 -0.18 1.70
N VAL A 97 -1.26 -0.17 2.59
CA VAL A 97 -2.51 -0.93 2.47
C VAL A 97 -3.62 0.03 2.10
N GLY A 98 -4.32 -0.25 1.02
CA GLY A 98 -5.45 0.54 0.55
C GLY A 98 -6.61 -0.37 0.18
N GLY A 99 -7.81 -0.01 0.60
CA GLY A 99 -8.98 -0.81 0.30
C GLY A 99 -10.28 -0.13 0.70
N TYR A 100 -11.36 -0.89 0.61
CA TYR A 100 -12.69 -0.48 1.03
C TYR A 100 -13.29 -1.55 1.92
N ASP A 101 -13.99 -1.13 2.98
CA ASP A 101 -14.87 -2.01 3.75
C ASP A 101 -16.20 -1.29 4.07
N LYS A 102 -17.24 -2.07 4.35
CA LYS A 102 -18.60 -1.55 4.57
C LYS A 102 -18.75 -0.69 5.84
N TYR A 103 -17.78 -0.72 6.75
CA TYR A 103 -17.86 -0.01 8.03
C TYR A 103 -17.13 1.33 7.99
N ASN A 104 -15.93 1.35 7.40
CA ASN A 104 -15.04 2.52 7.39
C ASN A 104 -14.94 3.18 6.02
N GLY A 105 -15.58 2.60 4.99
CA GLY A 105 -15.44 3.03 3.61
C GLY A 105 -14.02 2.83 3.08
N GLY A 106 -13.61 3.68 2.15
CA GLY A 106 -12.23 3.69 1.66
C GLY A 106 -11.26 4.05 2.77
N SER A 107 -10.17 3.32 2.95
CA SER A 107 -9.14 3.64 3.95
C SER A 107 -7.74 3.32 3.46
N VAL A 108 -6.77 4.15 3.84
CA VAL A 108 -5.35 3.99 3.53
C VAL A 108 -4.54 3.92 4.81
N TYR A 109 -3.66 2.92 4.88
CA TYR A 109 -2.73 2.70 5.98
C TYR A 109 -1.29 2.56 5.45
N SER A 110 -0.33 3.08 6.19
CA SER A 110 1.10 2.90 5.94
C SER A 110 1.75 2.11 7.08
N VAL A 111 2.53 1.11 6.69
CA VAL A 111 3.41 0.32 7.55
C VAL A 111 4.84 0.49 7.03
N PRO A 112 5.62 1.46 7.55
CA PRO A 112 7.01 1.64 7.17
C PRO A 112 7.88 0.49 7.71
N LEU A 113 9.16 0.46 7.32
CA LEU A 113 10.12 -0.60 7.71
C LEU A 113 10.23 -0.78 9.24
N GLY A 114 9.93 0.26 10.04
CA GLY A 114 9.92 0.17 11.49
C GLY A 114 8.72 -0.58 12.09
N GLY A 115 7.73 -0.96 11.28
CA GLY A 115 6.54 -1.70 11.71
C GLY A 115 5.51 -0.87 12.49
N SER A 116 5.59 0.46 12.46
CA SER A 116 4.50 1.31 12.96
C SER A 116 3.29 1.24 12.02
N LEU A 117 2.13 1.70 12.48
CA LEU A 117 0.91 1.74 11.67
C LEU A 117 0.31 3.14 11.69
N HIS A 118 0.08 3.71 10.51
CA HIS A 118 -0.44 5.07 10.37
C HIS A 118 -1.60 5.09 9.38
N LYS A 119 -2.78 5.57 9.82
CA LYS A 119 -3.90 5.88 8.93
C LYS A 119 -3.74 7.31 8.41
N GLN A 120 -3.83 7.50 7.10
CA GLN A 120 -3.70 8.82 6.47
C GLN A 120 -4.64 8.92 5.27
N PRO A 121 -5.03 10.14 4.84
CA PRO A 121 -5.85 10.31 3.64
C PRO A 121 -5.11 9.89 2.36
N PHE A 122 -3.78 10.01 2.34
CA PHE A 122 -2.93 9.46 1.31
C PHE A 122 -1.59 9.02 1.89
N CYS A 123 -0.93 8.07 1.22
CA CYS A 123 0.42 7.64 1.55
C CYS A 123 1.26 7.46 0.28
N ILE A 124 2.53 7.86 0.36
CA ILE A 124 3.57 7.54 -0.62
C ILE A 124 4.71 6.79 0.08
N GLY A 125 5.45 5.97 -0.67
CA GLY A 125 6.51 5.14 -0.12
C GLY A 125 7.40 4.58 -1.23
N GLY A 126 8.48 3.90 -0.84
CA GLY A 126 9.55 3.50 -1.76
C GLY A 126 10.64 4.56 -1.90
N SER A 127 11.71 4.25 -2.61
CA SER A 127 12.86 5.16 -2.74
C SER A 127 12.55 6.43 -3.53
N GLY A 128 11.58 6.39 -4.45
CA GLY A 128 11.17 7.56 -5.24
C GLY A 128 10.35 8.57 -4.44
N SER A 129 9.69 8.14 -3.35
CA SER A 129 8.82 9.02 -2.56
C SER A 129 9.57 10.20 -1.94
N THR A 130 10.85 10.02 -1.58
CA THR A 130 11.72 11.06 -1.03
C THR A 130 11.79 12.31 -1.91
N TYR A 131 11.63 12.18 -3.23
CA TYR A 131 11.72 13.31 -4.16
C TYR A 131 10.40 14.05 -4.37
N ILE A 132 9.26 13.43 -4.02
CA ILE A 132 7.94 13.92 -4.40
C ILE A 132 7.02 14.26 -3.21
N TYR A 133 7.47 14.13 -1.95
CA TYR A 133 6.65 14.50 -0.78
C TYR A 133 6.08 15.92 -0.91
N GLY A 134 6.93 16.92 -1.16
CA GLY A 134 6.48 18.32 -1.29
C GLY A 134 5.55 18.56 -2.49
N PHE A 135 5.70 17.79 -3.58
CA PHE A 135 4.79 17.84 -4.71
C PHE A 135 3.43 17.24 -4.35
N CYS A 136 3.41 16.07 -3.71
CA CYS A 136 2.19 15.41 -3.26
C CYS A 136 1.42 16.28 -2.26
N ASP A 137 2.12 16.88 -1.29
CA ASP A 137 1.50 17.76 -0.30
C ASP A 137 0.87 19.01 -0.92
N ALA A 138 1.52 19.60 -1.94
CA ALA A 138 1.01 20.79 -2.62
C ALA A 138 -0.18 20.51 -3.55
N GLU A 139 -0.25 19.30 -4.10
CA GLU A 139 -1.26 18.92 -5.10
C GLU A 139 -2.45 18.16 -4.51
N TYR A 140 -2.28 17.56 -3.33
CA TYR A 140 -3.35 16.88 -2.62
C TYR A 140 -4.44 17.88 -2.20
N LYS A 141 -5.69 17.45 -2.32
CA LYS A 141 -6.87 18.21 -1.88
C LYS A 141 -7.78 17.24 -1.16
N GLU A 142 -8.36 17.69 -0.07
CA GLU A 142 -9.40 16.93 0.61
C GLU A 142 -10.63 16.77 -0.29
N ASN A 143 -11.32 15.64 -0.16
CA ASN A 143 -12.55 15.33 -0.90
C ASN A 143 -12.42 15.36 -2.42
N MET A 144 -11.23 15.00 -2.95
CA MET A 144 -11.06 14.75 -4.38
C MET A 144 -12.07 13.70 -4.87
N THR A 145 -12.62 13.93 -6.05
CA THR A 145 -13.38 12.93 -6.80
C THR A 145 -12.48 11.77 -7.23
N LYS A 146 -13.08 10.64 -7.62
CA LYS A 146 -12.34 9.51 -8.19
C LYS A 146 -11.39 9.92 -9.33
N GLU A 147 -11.87 10.77 -10.24
CA GLU A 147 -11.10 11.22 -11.40
C GLU A 147 -9.93 12.12 -10.99
N GLU A 148 -10.14 13.02 -10.02
CA GLU A 148 -9.07 13.84 -9.46
C GLU A 148 -8.01 12.99 -8.76
N CYS A 149 -8.41 12.00 -7.96
CA CYS A 149 -7.48 11.05 -7.33
C CYS A 149 -6.67 10.26 -8.36
N VAL A 150 -7.30 9.78 -9.43
CA VAL A 150 -6.59 9.10 -10.54
C VAL A 150 -5.57 10.05 -11.19
N ASN A 151 -5.96 11.29 -11.44
CA ASN A 151 -5.06 12.29 -12.04
C ASN A 151 -3.92 12.68 -11.10
N PHE A 152 -4.18 12.83 -9.80
CA PHE A 152 -3.18 13.07 -8.78
C PHE A 152 -2.16 11.92 -8.74
N VAL A 153 -2.60 10.67 -8.63
CA VAL A 153 -1.71 9.48 -8.65
C VAL A 153 -0.87 9.42 -9.93
N LYS A 154 -1.46 9.70 -11.10
CA LYS A 154 -0.71 9.76 -12.38
C LYS A 154 0.37 10.84 -12.37
N ARG A 155 0.07 12.01 -11.82
CA ARG A 155 1.02 13.13 -11.75
C ARG A 155 2.14 12.85 -10.76
N CYS A 156 1.84 12.31 -9.59
CA CYS A 156 2.85 11.91 -8.61
C CYS A 156 3.84 10.91 -9.24
N LYS A 157 3.34 9.86 -9.89
CA LYS A 157 4.18 8.87 -10.58
C LYS A 157 5.01 9.44 -11.74
N LYS A 158 4.56 10.51 -12.40
CA LYS A 158 5.31 11.15 -13.49
C LYS A 158 6.50 11.97 -12.96
N ASN A 159 6.41 12.44 -11.72
CA ASN A 159 7.43 13.27 -11.08
C ASN A 159 8.35 12.45 -10.13
N GLU A 160 8.12 11.14 -10.00
CA GLU A 160 8.93 10.17 -9.25
C GLU A 160 10.14 9.66 -10.06
#